data_AF-A0A2E8H6Q4-F1
#
_entry.id   AF-A0A2E8H6Q4-F1
#
_cell.length_a   1.000
_cell.length_b   1.000
_cell.length_c   1.000
_cell.angle_alpha   90.00
_cell.angle_beta   90.00
_cell.angle_gamma   90.00
#
_symmetry.space_group_name_H-M   'P 1'
#
loop_
_entity.id
_entity.type
_entity.pdbx_description
1 polymer ?
#
loop_
_entity_poly.entity_id
_entity_poly.type
_entity_poly.pdbx_seq_one_letter_code
_entity_poly.pdbx_strand_id
1 'polypeptide(L)'
;TEEAEVIAMGSTPLRLIAVVQPLLAAMMVFAGSLRGAGDTLTPMLVNGASVWLLRVPLSLLVTRWLGWGLTGVWLVMALDLTLRGVALYWQFRRGRWKTVEV
;
A
#
# COMPACT_ATOMS: atom_id res chain seq x y z
N THR A 1 -31.43 1.17 -11.71
CA THR A 1 -30.77 -0.07 -12.16
C THR A 1 -29.26 0.03 -12.06
N GLU A 2 -28.63 1.16 -12.40
CA GLU A 2 -27.18 1.36 -12.24
C GLU A 2 -26.67 1.25 -10.79
N GLU A 3 -27.48 1.65 -9.81
CA GLU A 3 -27.13 1.59 -8.38
C GLU A 3 -26.75 0.17 -7.90
N ALA A 4 -27.52 -0.85 -8.29
CA ALA A 4 -27.29 -2.22 -7.85
C ALA A 4 -25.99 -2.80 -8.43
N GLU A 5 -25.65 -2.43 -9.66
CA GLU A 5 -24.45 -2.88 -10.34
C GLU A 5 -23.20 -2.23 -9.74
N VAL A 6 -23.25 -0.93 -9.46
CA VAL A 6 -22.16 -0.21 -8.77
C VAL A 6 -21.92 -0.75 -7.37
N ILE A 7 -22.99 -1.05 -6.61
CA ILE A 7 -22.88 -1.66 -5.29
C ILE A 7 -22.22 -3.05 -5.38
N ALA A 8 -22.63 -3.86 -6.35
CA ALA A 8 -22.04 -5.17 -6.56
C ALA A 8 -20.54 -5.07 -6.88
N MET A 9 -20.15 -4.16 -7.78
CA MET A 9 -18.76 -3.90 -8.16
C MET A 9 -17.91 -3.38 -6.98
N GLY A 10 -18.46 -2.52 -6.12
CA GLY A 10 -17.75 -1.93 -4.99
C GLY A 10 -17.67 -2.83 -3.74
N SER A 11 -18.63 -3.73 -3.56
CA SER A 11 -18.72 -4.57 -2.36
C SER A 11 -17.55 -5.53 -2.18
N THR A 12 -17.07 -6.13 -3.26
CA THR A 12 -15.96 -7.09 -3.24
C THR A 12 -14.63 -6.42 -2.86
N PRO A 13 -14.24 -5.30 -3.51
CA PRO A 13 -13.10 -4.49 -3.09
C PRO A 13 -13.13 -4.04 -1.64
N LEU A 14 -14.29 -3.57 -1.15
CA LEU A 14 -14.43 -3.08 0.21
C LEU A 14 -14.14 -4.18 1.24
N ARG A 15 -14.64 -5.40 1.01
CA ARG A 15 -14.35 -6.56 1.87
C ARG A 15 -12.86 -6.91 1.85
N LEU A 16 -12.22 -6.85 0.69
CA LEU A 16 -10.79 -7.12 0.56
C LEU A 16 -9.95 -6.10 1.35
N ILE A 17 -10.23 -4.80 1.17
CA ILE A 17 -9.52 -3.73 1.89
C ILE A 17 -9.76 -3.83 3.40
N ALA A 18 -10.97 -4.22 3.82
CA ALA A 18 -11.29 -4.38 5.24
C ALA A 18 -10.34 -5.37 5.93
N VAL A 19 -9.90 -6.42 5.25
CA VAL A 19 -8.91 -7.37 5.78
C VAL A 19 -7.52 -6.74 5.90
N VAL A 20 -7.17 -5.81 5.01
CA VAL A 20 -5.86 -5.14 4.95
C VAL A 20 -5.80 -3.90 5.86
N GLN A 21 -6.93 -3.43 6.39
CA GLN A 21 -7.02 -2.24 7.26
C GLN A 21 -6.03 -2.24 8.43
N PRO A 22 -5.83 -3.34 9.19
CA PRO A 22 -4.85 -3.34 10.28
C PRO A 22 -3.41 -3.08 9.78
N LEU A 23 -3.06 -3.60 8.60
CA LEU A 23 -1.74 -3.39 8.01
C LEU A 23 -1.58 -1.95 7.52
N LEU A 24 -2.64 -1.36 6.96
CA LEU A 24 -2.66 0.07 6.61
C LEU A 24 -2.43 0.93 7.87
N ALA A 25 -3.11 0.63 8.96
CA ALA A 25 -2.93 1.35 10.22
C ALA A 25 -1.48 1.25 10.72
N ALA A 26 -0.90 0.04 10.74
CA ALA A 26 0.50 -0.16 11.12
C ALA A 26 1.47 0.61 10.21
N MET A 27 1.25 0.58 8.90
CA MET A 27 2.01 1.34 7.92
C MET A 27 1.98 2.85 8.22
N MET A 28 0.79 3.39 8.51
CA MET A 28 0.62 4.81 8.83
C MET A 28 1.35 5.19 10.13
N VAL A 29 1.31 4.33 11.15
CA VAL A 29 2.04 4.54 12.41
C VAL A 29 3.55 4.62 12.15
N PHE A 30 4.15 3.62 11.49
CA PHE A 30 5.61 3.63 11.25
C PHE A 30 6.05 4.78 10.34
N ALA A 31 5.28 5.08 9.29
CA ALA A 31 5.58 6.21 8.43
C ALA A 31 5.47 7.55 9.18
N GLY A 32 4.48 7.68 10.08
CA GLY A 32 4.32 8.84 10.95
C GLY A 32 5.45 8.98 11.96
N SER A 33 5.87 7.88 12.59
CA SER A 33 7.00 7.87 13.54
C SER A 33 8.31 8.28 12.87
N LEU A 34 8.61 7.77 11.66
CA LEU A 34 9.81 8.15 10.91
C LEU A 34 9.80 9.65 10.56
N ARG A 35 8.67 10.16 10.05
CA ARG A 35 8.53 11.59 9.76
C ARG A 35 8.67 12.46 11.01
N GLY A 36 8.10 12.03 12.13
CA GLY A 36 8.20 12.74 13.42
C GLY A 36 9.61 12.76 14.00
N ALA A 37 10.46 11.80 13.63
CA ALA A 37 11.87 11.75 14.01
C ALA A 37 12.80 12.51 13.04
N GLY A 38 12.26 13.22 12.03
CA GLY A 38 13.04 13.95 11.03
C GLY A 38 13.37 13.13 9.76
N ASP A 39 13.18 11.81 9.76
CA ASP A 39 13.38 10.95 8.59
C ASP A 39 12.15 10.97 7.66
N THR A 40 12.08 11.98 6.81
CA THR A 40 11.00 12.12 5.80
C THR A 40 11.32 11.43 4.48
N LEU A 41 12.60 11.27 4.15
CA LEU A 41 13.05 10.68 2.88
C LEU A 41 12.77 9.19 2.82
N THR A 42 13.02 8.45 3.90
CA THR A 42 12.78 7.00 3.94
C THR A 42 11.33 6.64 3.59
N PRO A 43 10.30 7.18 4.29
CA PRO A 43 8.92 6.85 3.96
C PRO A 43 8.49 7.35 2.58
N MET A 44 9.05 8.46 2.10
CA MET A 44 8.76 8.98 0.76
C MET A 44 9.30 8.05 -0.34
N LEU A 45 10.55 7.61 -0.23
CA LEU A 45 11.17 6.69 -1.18
C LEU A 45 10.46 5.32 -1.20
N VAL A 46 10.15 4.76 -0.02
CA VAL A 46 9.42 3.49 0.08
C VAL A 46 8.04 3.62 -0.57
N ASN A 47 7.33 4.73 -0.32
CA ASN A 47 6.03 4.99 -0.92
C ASN A 47 6.14 5.10 -2.45
N GLY A 48 7.02 5.97 -2.95
CA GLY A 48 7.22 6.21 -4.38
C GLY A 48 7.63 4.94 -5.12
N ALA A 49 8.64 4.22 -4.62
CA ALA A 49 9.11 2.97 -5.20
C ALA A 49 8.00 1.92 -5.24
N SER A 50 7.22 1.78 -4.17
CA SER A 50 6.13 0.80 -4.13
C SER A 50 5.01 1.16 -5.13
N VAL A 51 4.68 2.46 -5.32
CA VAL A 51 3.69 2.84 -6.36
C VAL A 51 4.22 2.57 -7.77
N TRP A 52 5.41 3.06 -8.08
CA TRP A 52 5.92 3.06 -9.44
C TRP A 52 6.52 1.74 -9.89
N LEU A 53 7.17 0.99 -9.00
CA LEU A 53 7.84 -0.27 -9.34
C LEU A 53 6.98 -1.50 -9.08
N LEU A 54 6.07 -1.44 -8.10
CA LEU A 54 5.18 -2.55 -7.77
C LEU A 54 3.76 -2.31 -8.29
N ARG A 55 3.09 -1.28 -7.77
CA ARG A 55 1.65 -1.10 -8.00
C ARG A 55 1.30 -0.86 -9.47
N VAL A 56 1.95 0.08 -10.14
CA VAL A 56 1.64 0.41 -11.54
C VAL A 56 1.96 -0.77 -12.48
N PRO A 57 3.16 -1.39 -12.44
CA PRO A 57 3.48 -2.50 -13.32
C PRO A 57 2.61 -3.73 -13.05
N LEU A 58 2.36 -4.09 -11.79
CA LEU A 58 1.53 -5.24 -11.45
C LEU A 58 0.06 -5.02 -11.83
N SER A 59 -0.49 -3.81 -11.62
CA SER A 59 -1.85 -3.51 -12.07
C SER A 59 -1.98 -3.62 -13.58
N LEU A 60 -0.99 -3.14 -14.35
CA LEU A 60 -0.95 -3.28 -15.80
C LEU A 60 -0.83 -4.75 -16.22
N LEU A 61 -0.01 -5.54 -15.54
CA LEU A 61 0.17 -6.96 -15.80
C LEU A 61 -1.13 -7.73 -15.55
N VAL A 62 -1.74 -7.57 -14.38
CA VAL A 62 -2.96 -8.27 -13.99
C VAL A 62 -4.15 -7.87 -14.88
N THR A 63 -4.23 -6.60 -15.28
CA THR A 63 -5.31 -6.12 -16.15
C THR A 63 -5.13 -6.58 -17.60
N ARG A 64 -3.92 -6.49 -18.17
CA ARG A 64 -3.68 -6.84 -19.59
C ARG A 64 -3.48 -8.32 -19.84
N TRP A 65 -2.81 -9.05 -18.95
CA TRP A 65 -2.40 -10.43 -19.21
C TRP A 65 -3.34 -11.44 -18.56
N LEU A 66 -3.74 -11.20 -17.31
CA LEU A 66 -4.64 -12.11 -16.58
C LEU A 66 -6.11 -11.82 -16.83
N GLY A 67 -6.46 -10.62 -17.32
CA GLY A 67 -7.85 -10.24 -17.60
C GLY A 67 -8.73 -10.13 -16.36
N TRP A 68 -8.15 -10.06 -15.16
CA TRP A 68 -8.89 -10.04 -13.89
C TRP A 68 -9.59 -8.70 -13.59
N GLY A 69 -9.43 -7.71 -14.47
CA GLY A 69 -10.12 -6.43 -14.42
C GLY A 69 -9.99 -5.73 -13.06
N LEU A 70 -11.12 -5.23 -12.55
CA LEU A 70 -11.19 -4.45 -11.31
C LEU A 70 -10.67 -5.24 -10.08
N THR A 71 -11.12 -6.49 -9.91
CA THR A 71 -10.73 -7.34 -8.77
C THR A 71 -9.22 -7.56 -8.73
N GLY A 72 -8.59 -7.75 -9.89
CA GLY A 72 -7.15 -7.89 -10.00
C GLY A 72 -6.38 -6.66 -9.50
N VAL A 73 -6.84 -5.46 -9.84
CA VAL A 73 -6.23 -4.20 -9.37
C VAL A 73 -6.34 -4.06 -7.85
N TRP A 74 -7.47 -4.44 -7.26
CA TRP A 74 -7.64 -4.40 -5.80
C TRP A 74 -6.76 -5.42 -5.07
N LEU A 75 -6.54 -6.61 -5.64
CA LEU A 75 -5.55 -7.57 -5.14
C LEU A 75 -4.13 -7.01 -5.18
N VAL A 76 -3.74 -6.34 -6.27
CA VAL A 76 -2.44 -5.67 -6.37
C VAL A 76 -2.32 -4.57 -5.31
N MET A 77 -3.38 -3.80 -5.07
CA MET A 77 -3.39 -2.77 -4.04
C MET A 77 -3.23 -3.37 -2.63
N ALA A 78 -3.93 -4.47 -2.33
CA ALA A 78 -3.80 -5.20 -1.06
C ALA A 78 -2.37 -5.73 -0.84
N LEU A 79 -1.77 -6.31 -1.88
CA LEU A 79 -0.39 -6.78 -1.85
C LEU A 79 0.59 -5.63 -1.64
N ASP A 80 0.42 -4.54 -2.38
CA ASP A 80 1.27 -3.35 -2.27
C ASP A 80 1.21 -2.72 -0.87
N LEU A 81 0.02 -2.59 -0.28
CA LEU A 81 -0.16 -2.12 1.10
C LEU A 81 0.58 -3.02 2.10
N THR A 82 0.49 -4.33 1.90
CA THR A 82 1.15 -5.32 2.75
C THR A 82 2.68 -5.19 2.67
N LEU A 83 3.23 -5.20 1.45
CA LEU A 83 4.68 -5.08 1.22
C LEU A 83 5.23 -3.75 1.76
N ARG A 84 4.49 -2.66 1.57
CA ARG A 84 4.88 -1.33 2.02
C ARG A 84 4.86 -1.20 3.54
N GLY A 85 3.85 -1.77 4.20
CA GLY A 85 3.79 -1.87 5.66
C GLY A 85 4.98 -2.64 6.22
N VAL A 86 5.31 -3.78 5.63
CA VAL A 86 6.48 -4.59 6.02
C VAL A 86 7.80 -3.84 5.79
N ALA A 87 7.94 -3.17 4.64
CA ALA A 87 9.14 -2.39 4.33
C ALA A 87 9.35 -1.23 5.32
N LEU A 88 8.29 -0.50 5.67
CA LEU A 88 8.36 0.58 6.65
C LEU A 88 8.65 0.08 8.07
N TYR A 89 8.03 -1.03 8.47
CA TYR A 89 8.36 -1.70 9.73
C TYR A 89 9.83 -2.09 9.79
N TRP A 90 10.37 -2.64 8.71
CA TRP A 90 11.78 -3.03 8.66
C TRP A 90 12.72 -1.84 8.72
N GLN A 91 12.42 -0.76 8.00
CA GLN A 91 13.20 0.48 8.05
C GLN A 91 13.14 1.13 9.44
N PHE A 92 11.97 1.09 10.09
CA PHE A 92 11.83 1.52 11.47
C PHE A 92 12.70 0.68 12.42
N ARG A 93 12.71 -0.65 12.28
CA ARG A 93 13.58 -1.55 13.08
C ARG A 93 15.06 -1.34 12.83
N ARG A 94 15.47 -0.96 11.62
CA ARG A 94 16.88 -0.68 11.29
C ARG A 94 17.45 0.52 12.04
N GLY A 95 16.61 1.37 12.63
CA GLY A 95 17.06 2.42 13.55
C GLY A 95 17.83 3.57 12.88
N ARG A 96 17.88 3.63 11.54
CA ARG A 96 18.56 4.72 10.79
C ARG A 96 18.00 6.10 11.11
N TRP A 97 16.74 6.16 11.53
CA TRP A 97 16.10 7.38 12.01
C TRP A 97 16.74 7.94 13.30
N LYS A 98 17.47 7.13 14.08
CA LYS A 98 18.14 7.59 15.31
C LYS A 98 19.38 8.43 15.04
N THR A 99 19.93 8.36 13.82
CA THR A 99 21.14 9.10 13.41
C THR A 99 20.82 10.30 12.54
N VAL A 100 19.54 10.60 12.34
CA VAL A 100 19.11 11.81 11.62
C VAL A 100 19.18 12.96 12.60
N GLU A 101 20.16 13.86 12.41
CA GLU A 101 20.17 15.14 13.11
C GLU A 101 19.01 16.00 12.58
N VAL A 102 18.21 16.52 13.51
CA VAL A 102 16.98 17.29 13.26
C VAL A 102 17.31 18.77 13.15
#